data_AF-A0A850HTP8-F1
#
_entry.id   AF-A0A850HTP8-F1
#
_cell.length_a   1.000
_cell.length_b   1.000
_cell.length_c   1.000
_cell.angle_alpha   90.00
_cell.angle_beta   90.00
_cell.angle_gamma   90.00
#
_symmetry.space_group_name_H-M   'P 1'
#
loop_
_entity.id
_entity.type
_entity.pdbx_description
1 polymer ?
#
loop_
_entity_poly.entity_id
_entity_poly.type
_entity_poly.pdbx_seq_one_letter_code
_entity_poly.pdbx_strand_id
1 'polypeptide(L)'
;MRECIGAATISRPADDNPHVSARRTASPSYRRAQSQRLLLMSASVALMPGLAAAQTWTGATSNDWTVGSNWNGGTVPAGGAVSIVAGSTVVLGVTGPATGTTGTINVRDAVGAPGSLTIQNGSTLTSTGTVSISDVVGGTATVTVTGAGSRWNASTITTGTAGTGILNITDGATVTVTSRIIVTTPVNGTGTLKISNATLVNRGFGITVGNARGQINFDNATFRAAINTPASRAERPPRTTSPRAD
;
A
#
# COMPACT_ATOMS: atom_id res chain seq x y z
N MET A 1 0.47 39.11 54.06
CA MET A 1 -0.73 38.35 54.49
C MET A 1 -0.23 36.94 54.79
N ARG A 2 -0.34 36.35 56.00
CA ARG A 2 -1.56 36.05 56.79
C ARG A 2 -2.55 35.24 55.93
N GLU A 3 -3.01 34.06 56.29
CA GLU A 3 -3.18 33.40 57.60
C GLU A 3 -2.43 32.04 57.73
N CYS A 4 -2.57 31.19 58.76
CA CYS A 4 -2.52 31.30 60.24
C CYS A 4 -3.35 30.16 60.91
N ILE A 5 -2.70 29.32 61.76
CA ILE A 5 -3.31 28.48 62.83
C ILE A 5 -4.13 27.26 62.32
N GLY A 6 -4.24 26.08 62.95
CA GLY A 6 -3.68 25.45 64.17
C GLY A 6 -4.21 23.98 64.27
N ALA A 7 -3.89 23.12 65.24
CA ALA A 7 -3.02 23.22 66.43
C ALA A 7 -2.49 21.83 66.88
N ALA A 8 -1.40 21.85 67.66
CA ALA A 8 -1.02 21.07 68.88
C ALA A 8 -1.79 19.74 69.25
N THR A 9 -1.22 18.78 70.02
CA THR A 9 -0.79 18.99 71.43
C THR A 9 -0.07 17.77 72.06
N ILE A 10 1.22 17.92 72.48
CA ILE A 10 1.93 17.20 73.61
C ILE A 10 2.06 15.65 73.40
N SER A 11 2.84 14.76 74.07
CA SER A 11 3.91 14.64 75.12
C SER A 11 4.75 13.37 74.80
N ARG A 12 5.92 13.02 75.35
CA ARG A 12 7.04 13.66 76.12
C ARG A 12 8.24 12.66 76.08
N PRO A 13 9.49 13.06 76.37
CA PRO A 13 10.64 12.16 76.45
C PRO A 13 10.98 11.66 77.87
N ALA A 14 11.70 10.54 77.91
CA ALA A 14 12.68 10.11 78.94
C ALA A 14 13.63 9.16 78.17
N ASP A 15 14.88 9.55 77.90
CA ASP A 15 16.05 9.40 78.78
C ASP A 15 16.49 7.94 78.93
N ASP A 16 17.56 7.56 78.21
CA ASP A 16 18.84 7.36 78.89
C ASP A 16 20.04 7.40 77.91
N ASN A 17 21.16 7.90 78.41
CA ASN A 17 22.48 7.98 77.75
C ASN A 17 23.39 6.98 78.50
N PRO A 18 24.40 6.32 77.86
CA PRO A 18 25.70 7.00 77.82
C PRO A 18 26.71 6.58 76.73
N HIS A 19 27.77 7.39 76.63
CA HIS A 19 29.16 7.07 76.23
C HIS A 19 29.50 6.66 74.77
N VAL A 20 30.09 7.65 74.09
CA VAL A 20 31.10 7.57 73.01
C VAL A 20 32.14 6.45 73.19
N SER A 21 32.49 5.71 72.12
CA SER A 21 33.90 5.35 71.78
C SER A 21 34.16 4.72 70.40
N ALA A 22 35.05 5.40 69.64
CA ALA A 22 36.15 4.91 68.79
C ALA A 22 36.09 3.63 67.89
N ARG A 23 36.36 3.87 66.59
CA ARG A 23 37.30 3.18 65.66
C ARG A 23 37.11 1.71 65.21
N ARG A 24 37.27 1.52 63.88
CA ARG A 24 37.89 0.41 63.10
C ARG A 24 38.37 -0.82 63.91
N THR A 25 38.13 -2.07 63.45
CA THR A 25 38.67 -2.65 62.18
C THR A 25 37.97 -3.93 61.70
N ALA A 26 38.04 -4.17 60.37
CA ALA A 26 38.24 -5.45 59.66
C ALA A 26 37.31 -6.69 59.84
N SER A 27 36.92 -7.23 58.69
CA SER A 27 36.25 -8.50 58.36
C SER A 27 37.17 -9.75 58.53
N PRO A 28 36.81 -11.02 58.18
CA PRO A 28 35.57 -11.49 57.50
C PRO A 28 34.98 -12.87 57.93
N SER A 29 33.93 -13.27 57.17
CA SER A 29 33.54 -14.64 56.76
C SER A 29 32.42 -15.39 57.53
N TYR A 30 31.43 -15.90 56.78
CA TYR A 30 31.21 -17.35 56.59
C TYR A 30 30.31 -17.65 55.35
N ARG A 31 30.48 -18.87 54.83
CA ARG A 31 30.06 -19.49 53.54
C ARG A 31 28.59 -19.37 53.05
N ARG A 32 28.44 -19.53 51.72
CA ARG A 32 27.25 -20.02 50.93
C ARG A 32 26.02 -19.09 50.88
N ALA A 33 25.30 -18.93 49.77
CA ALA A 33 25.42 -19.51 48.42
C ALA A 33 24.95 -18.51 47.34
N GLN A 34 25.65 -18.44 46.20
CA GLN A 34 25.22 -17.66 45.04
C GLN A 34 24.55 -18.57 44.01
N SER A 35 23.24 -18.39 43.82
CA SER A 35 22.52 -18.94 42.68
C SER A 35 22.82 -18.11 41.42
N GLN A 36 23.36 -18.75 40.39
CA GLN A 36 23.64 -18.08 39.11
C GLN A 36 22.33 -17.73 38.40
N ARG A 37 21.85 -16.48 38.58
CA ARG A 37 20.82 -15.89 37.71
C ARG A 37 21.47 -15.47 36.39
N LEU A 38 21.56 -16.42 35.45
CA LEU A 38 21.93 -16.11 34.08
C LEU A 38 20.84 -15.26 33.44
N LEU A 39 21.07 -13.95 33.33
CA LEU A 39 20.13 -13.02 32.72
C LEU A 39 20.18 -13.19 31.20
N LEU A 40 19.31 -14.05 30.67
CA LEU A 40 19.05 -14.14 29.24
C LEU A 40 18.39 -12.85 28.77
N MET A 41 19.21 -11.88 28.33
CA MET A 41 18.73 -10.75 27.53
C MET A 41 18.26 -11.28 26.17
N SER A 42 16.98 -11.66 26.11
CA SER A 42 16.29 -11.97 24.86
C SER A 42 16.23 -10.68 24.01
N ALA A 43 17.19 -10.52 23.11
CA ALA A 43 17.22 -9.43 22.15
C ALA A 43 16.08 -9.62 21.14
N SER A 44 14.89 -9.15 21.50
CA SER A 44 13.71 -9.11 20.63
C SER A 44 13.96 -8.13 19.49
N VAL A 45 14.61 -8.61 18.43
CA VAL A 45 14.73 -7.89 17.15
C VAL A 45 13.31 -7.72 16.62
N ALA A 46 12.76 -6.54 16.85
CA ALA A 46 11.50 -6.13 16.25
C ALA A 46 11.70 -6.07 14.73
N LEU A 47 11.26 -7.11 14.03
CA LEU A 47 11.32 -7.20 12.57
C LEU A 47 10.29 -6.20 11.99
N MET A 48 10.66 -4.93 11.96
CA MET A 48 9.82 -3.89 11.37
C MET A 48 9.56 -4.25 9.90
N PRO A 49 8.31 -4.14 9.42
CA PRO A 49 7.98 -4.47 8.05
C PRO A 49 8.70 -3.50 7.10
N GLY A 50 9.79 -3.97 6.50
CA GLY A 50 10.51 -3.22 5.49
C GLY A 50 9.64 -2.97 4.26
N LEU A 51 9.86 -1.84 3.59
CA LEU A 51 9.21 -1.57 2.30
C LEU A 51 9.60 -2.66 1.31
N ALA A 52 8.61 -3.23 0.61
CA ALA A 52 8.85 -4.24 -0.41
C ALA A 52 9.74 -3.66 -1.53
N ALA A 53 10.81 -4.39 -1.86
CA ALA A 53 11.86 -3.91 -2.77
C ALA A 53 11.31 -3.58 -4.17
N ALA A 54 11.89 -2.58 -4.82
CA ALA A 54 11.57 -2.28 -6.21
C ALA A 54 12.18 -3.34 -7.15
N GLN A 55 11.42 -3.75 -8.17
CA GLN A 55 11.77 -4.84 -9.07
C GLN A 55 11.64 -4.44 -10.55
N THR A 56 12.44 -5.07 -11.39
CA THR A 56 12.46 -4.87 -12.83
C THR A 56 12.11 -6.19 -13.51
N TRP A 57 11.19 -6.13 -14.47
CA TRP A 57 10.87 -7.27 -15.33
C TRP A 57 12.05 -7.59 -16.23
N THR A 58 12.46 -8.86 -16.25
CA THR A 58 13.50 -9.41 -17.12
C THR A 58 12.91 -10.28 -18.23
N GLY A 59 11.75 -10.91 -18.00
CA GLY A 59 11.15 -11.87 -18.94
C GLY A 59 12.03 -13.10 -19.21
N ALA A 60 12.98 -13.41 -18.32
CA ALA A 60 14.06 -14.37 -18.55
C ALA A 60 13.62 -15.84 -18.66
N THR A 61 12.34 -16.15 -18.43
CA THR A 61 11.79 -17.52 -18.48
C THR A 61 10.46 -17.59 -19.23
N SER A 62 9.59 -16.59 -19.11
CA SER A 62 8.29 -16.53 -19.78
C SER A 62 7.71 -15.10 -19.78
N ASN A 63 6.47 -14.95 -20.26
CA ASN A 63 5.66 -13.74 -20.11
C ASN A 63 4.80 -13.71 -18.83
N ASP A 64 4.81 -14.78 -18.00
CA ASP A 64 3.90 -14.89 -16.85
C ASP A 64 4.40 -14.06 -15.65
N TRP A 65 3.57 -13.10 -15.21
CA TRP A 65 3.81 -12.25 -14.03
C TRP A 65 4.15 -13.07 -12.78
N THR A 66 3.53 -14.24 -12.63
CA THR A 66 3.62 -15.11 -11.44
C THR A 66 4.89 -15.96 -11.38
N VAL A 67 5.72 -15.95 -12.43
CA VAL A 67 6.99 -16.67 -12.46
C VAL A 67 8.11 -15.76 -11.94
N GLY A 68 8.60 -16.05 -10.72
CA GLY A 68 9.57 -15.22 -10.01
C GLY A 68 10.88 -14.96 -10.76
N SER A 69 11.34 -15.89 -11.60
CA SER A 69 12.56 -15.73 -12.41
C SER A 69 12.44 -14.70 -13.54
N ASN A 70 11.22 -14.24 -13.86
CA ASN A 70 10.98 -13.11 -14.77
C ASN A 70 11.20 -11.73 -14.09
N TRP A 71 11.61 -11.71 -12.82
CA TRP A 71 11.92 -10.50 -12.07
C TRP A 71 13.38 -10.52 -11.60
N ASN A 72 14.03 -9.36 -11.61
CA ASN A 72 15.44 -9.22 -11.19
C ASN A 72 15.73 -9.63 -9.73
N GLY A 73 14.68 -9.74 -8.89
CA GLY A 73 14.77 -10.26 -7.52
C GLY A 73 14.44 -11.75 -7.37
N GLY A 74 14.27 -12.51 -8.46
CA GLY A 74 13.96 -13.95 -8.46
C GLY A 74 12.59 -14.31 -7.85
N THR A 75 11.75 -13.32 -7.55
CA THR A 75 10.54 -13.43 -6.73
C THR A 75 9.43 -12.54 -7.31
N VAL A 76 8.17 -12.95 -7.13
CA VAL A 76 7.01 -12.20 -7.62
C VAL A 76 6.78 -10.95 -6.77
N PRO A 77 6.45 -9.79 -7.37
CA PRO A 77 6.09 -8.58 -6.64
C PRO A 77 5.00 -8.79 -5.60
N ALA A 78 5.27 -8.27 -4.39
CA ALA A 78 4.41 -8.33 -3.22
C ALA A 78 4.21 -6.93 -2.60
N GLY A 79 3.96 -5.93 -3.44
CA GLY A 79 3.73 -4.52 -3.05
C GLY A 79 4.89 -3.55 -3.32
N GLY A 80 6.04 -4.04 -3.80
CA GLY A 80 7.16 -3.21 -4.24
C GLY A 80 6.86 -2.52 -5.58
N ALA A 81 7.56 -1.44 -5.91
CA ALA A 81 7.39 -0.77 -7.20
C ALA A 81 7.97 -1.61 -8.35
N VAL A 82 7.32 -1.63 -9.52
CA VAL A 82 7.75 -2.42 -10.68
C VAL A 82 8.05 -1.56 -11.91
N SER A 83 9.08 -1.98 -12.65
CA SER A 83 9.41 -1.46 -13.99
C SER A 83 9.34 -2.58 -15.01
N ILE A 84 8.33 -2.54 -15.89
CA ILE A 84 8.28 -3.36 -17.10
C ILE A 84 9.14 -2.66 -18.15
N VAL A 85 10.15 -3.35 -18.69
CA VAL A 85 11.12 -2.75 -19.62
C VAL A 85 10.61 -2.73 -21.07
N ALA A 86 11.16 -1.84 -21.90
CA ALA A 86 10.83 -1.73 -23.32
C ALA A 86 10.92 -3.09 -24.06
N GLY A 87 10.00 -3.33 -25.00
CA GLY A 87 9.89 -4.59 -25.73
C GLY A 87 9.27 -5.76 -24.93
N SER A 88 9.00 -5.61 -23.63
CA SER A 88 8.41 -6.68 -22.83
C SER A 88 6.94 -6.93 -23.17
N THR A 89 6.57 -8.20 -23.21
CA THR A 89 5.17 -8.65 -23.11
C THR A 89 4.98 -9.36 -21.78
N VAL A 90 4.13 -8.81 -20.91
CA VAL A 90 3.85 -9.32 -19.56
C VAL A 90 2.38 -9.68 -19.43
N VAL A 91 2.07 -10.82 -18.82
CA VAL A 91 0.70 -11.33 -18.68
C VAL A 91 0.48 -11.82 -17.26
N LEU A 92 -0.50 -11.25 -16.56
CA LEU A 92 -1.08 -11.83 -15.35
C LEU A 92 -2.26 -12.72 -15.76
N GLY A 93 -2.09 -14.04 -15.57
CA GLY A 93 -3.10 -15.05 -15.87
C GLY A 93 -2.84 -15.88 -17.12
N VAL A 94 -1.58 -16.28 -17.37
CA VAL A 94 -1.24 -17.19 -18.49
C VAL A 94 -1.85 -18.58 -18.26
N THR A 95 -1.73 -19.10 -17.03
CA THR A 95 -2.10 -20.47 -16.64
C THR A 95 -3.51 -20.60 -16.02
N GLY A 96 -4.23 -19.49 -15.84
CA GLY A 96 -5.54 -19.44 -15.19
C GLY A 96 -5.72 -18.14 -14.38
N PRO A 97 -6.72 -18.06 -13.49
CA PRO A 97 -6.92 -16.90 -12.63
C PRO A 97 -5.79 -16.74 -11.61
N ALA A 98 -5.08 -15.62 -11.66
CA ALA A 98 -3.99 -15.28 -10.75
C ALA A 98 -4.28 -14.01 -9.93
N THR A 99 -3.55 -13.80 -8.83
CA THR A 99 -3.59 -12.54 -8.07
C THR A 99 -2.19 -11.97 -7.91
N GLY A 100 -2.03 -10.66 -8.12
CA GLY A 100 -0.75 -9.95 -7.96
C GLY A 100 -0.92 -8.64 -7.20
N THR A 101 0.10 -8.24 -6.44
CA THR A 101 0.11 -7.00 -5.66
C THR A 101 1.43 -6.25 -5.87
N THR A 102 1.35 -4.97 -6.19
CA THR A 102 2.50 -4.13 -6.52
C THR A 102 2.31 -2.71 -6.00
N GLY A 103 3.40 -1.94 -5.92
CA GLY A 103 3.40 -0.53 -5.58
C GLY A 103 3.08 0.32 -6.80
N THR A 104 3.99 1.22 -7.15
CA THR A 104 3.99 1.94 -8.43
C THR A 104 4.24 0.98 -9.59
N ILE A 105 3.59 1.19 -10.75
CA ILE A 105 3.88 0.48 -12.00
C ILE A 105 4.42 1.48 -13.03
N ASN A 106 5.54 1.17 -13.67
CA ASN A 106 5.98 1.83 -14.90
C ASN A 106 5.96 0.81 -16.04
N VAL A 107 5.12 1.02 -17.04
CA VAL A 107 5.11 0.23 -18.29
C VAL A 107 5.89 1.02 -19.33
N ARG A 108 7.16 0.67 -19.49
CA ARG A 108 8.12 1.40 -20.30
C ARG A 108 8.24 0.83 -21.71
N ASP A 109 8.76 1.66 -22.58
CA ASP A 109 8.75 1.50 -24.02
C ASP A 109 9.97 2.18 -24.66
N ALA A 110 10.22 1.87 -25.93
CA ALA A 110 11.15 2.62 -26.77
C ALA A 110 10.64 2.62 -28.22
N VAL A 111 11.23 3.46 -29.06
CA VAL A 111 10.93 3.50 -30.51
C VAL A 111 11.20 2.11 -31.11
N GLY A 112 10.16 1.47 -31.65
CA GLY A 112 10.25 0.10 -32.20
C GLY A 112 10.19 -1.04 -31.18
N ALA A 113 10.19 -0.76 -29.87
CA ALA A 113 10.15 -1.77 -28.80
C ALA A 113 9.04 -1.44 -27.78
N PRO A 114 7.76 -1.72 -28.13
CA PRO A 114 6.64 -1.41 -27.25
C PRO A 114 6.62 -2.29 -25.99
N GLY A 115 6.27 -1.70 -24.85
CA GLY A 115 6.03 -2.46 -23.61
C GLY A 115 4.55 -2.78 -23.42
N SER A 116 4.23 -3.95 -22.89
CA SER A 116 2.84 -4.32 -22.62
C SER A 116 2.61 -5.11 -21.34
N LEU A 117 1.42 -4.92 -20.75
CA LEU A 117 0.90 -5.66 -19.61
C LEU A 117 -0.56 -6.05 -19.87
N THR A 118 -0.84 -7.35 -19.88
CA THR A 118 -2.19 -7.90 -19.98
C THR A 118 -2.62 -8.52 -18.66
N ILE A 119 -3.86 -8.25 -18.24
CA ILE A 119 -4.50 -8.84 -17.06
C ILE A 119 -5.76 -9.58 -17.56
N GLN A 120 -5.76 -10.90 -17.45
CA GLN A 120 -6.71 -11.77 -18.16
C GLN A 120 -7.17 -12.97 -17.33
N ASN A 121 -8.08 -13.77 -17.90
CA ASN A 121 -8.51 -15.07 -17.36
C ASN A 121 -9.03 -15.02 -15.91
N GLY A 122 -9.75 -13.95 -15.54
CA GLY A 122 -10.30 -13.79 -14.18
C GLY A 122 -9.30 -13.25 -13.16
N SER A 123 -8.08 -12.93 -13.57
CA SER A 123 -7.00 -12.50 -12.67
C SER A 123 -7.23 -11.12 -12.06
N THR A 124 -6.68 -10.88 -10.87
CA THR A 124 -6.78 -9.60 -10.17
C THR A 124 -5.39 -9.00 -9.87
N LEU A 125 -5.08 -7.85 -10.47
CA LEU A 125 -3.90 -7.05 -10.08
C LEU A 125 -4.32 -5.93 -9.11
N THR A 126 -3.51 -5.67 -8.09
CA THR A 126 -3.65 -4.49 -7.22
C THR A 126 -2.35 -3.69 -7.22
N SER A 127 -2.42 -2.43 -7.65
CA SER A 127 -1.30 -1.49 -7.67
C SER A 127 -1.58 -0.32 -6.72
N THR A 128 -0.90 -0.29 -5.58
CA THR A 128 -1.14 0.69 -4.50
C THR A 128 -0.52 2.06 -4.78
N GLY A 129 0.51 2.12 -5.63
CA GLY A 129 1.16 3.35 -6.06
C GLY A 129 0.53 4.00 -7.29
N THR A 130 1.28 4.90 -7.91
CA THR A 130 0.92 5.49 -9.21
C THR A 130 1.21 4.52 -10.35
N VAL A 131 0.54 4.70 -11.49
CA VAL A 131 0.80 3.92 -12.71
C VAL A 131 1.13 4.87 -13.85
N SER A 132 2.29 4.67 -14.47
CA SER A 132 2.71 5.34 -15.70
C SER A 132 2.71 4.34 -16.85
N ILE A 133 1.97 4.63 -17.91
CA ILE A 133 1.97 3.87 -19.16
C ILE A 133 2.60 4.77 -20.22
N SER A 134 3.77 4.39 -20.74
CA SER A 134 4.63 5.18 -21.64
C SER A 134 5.23 6.43 -20.99
N ASP A 135 6.45 6.29 -20.45
CA ASP A 135 7.28 7.39 -19.95
C ASP A 135 8.44 7.78 -20.88
N VAL A 136 8.57 7.16 -22.06
CA VAL A 136 9.63 7.44 -23.03
C VAL A 136 9.08 8.15 -24.28
N VAL A 137 9.66 9.30 -24.63
CA VAL A 137 9.27 10.08 -25.82
C VAL A 137 9.43 9.24 -27.09
N GLY A 138 8.38 9.19 -27.92
CA GLY A 138 8.34 8.37 -29.14
C GLY A 138 8.11 6.87 -28.91
N GLY A 139 8.06 6.42 -27.65
CA GLY A 139 7.63 5.07 -27.31
C GLY A 139 6.11 4.86 -27.50
N THR A 140 5.70 3.60 -27.48
CA THR A 140 4.30 3.22 -27.26
C THR A 140 4.21 2.09 -26.23
N ALA A 141 3.38 2.26 -25.20
CA ALA A 141 3.12 1.24 -24.19
C ALA A 141 1.61 0.97 -24.05
N THR A 142 1.23 -0.30 -23.87
CA THR A 142 -0.18 -0.73 -23.81
C THR A 142 -0.47 -1.59 -22.58
N VAL A 143 -1.48 -1.21 -21.81
CA VAL A 143 -2.07 -2.06 -20.77
C VAL A 143 -3.45 -2.52 -21.23
N THR A 144 -3.75 -3.80 -21.06
CA THR A 144 -5.04 -4.40 -21.43
C THR A 144 -5.60 -5.19 -20.25
N VAL A 145 -6.84 -4.91 -19.85
CA VAL A 145 -7.59 -5.71 -18.87
C VAL A 145 -8.77 -6.32 -19.61
N THR A 146 -8.76 -7.64 -19.80
CA THR A 146 -9.68 -8.36 -20.70
C THR A 146 -10.26 -9.61 -20.03
N GLY A 147 -11.50 -9.95 -20.38
CA GLY A 147 -12.17 -11.17 -19.97
C GLY A 147 -13.00 -11.03 -18.69
N ALA A 148 -14.09 -11.78 -18.64
CA ALA A 148 -15.05 -11.73 -17.55
C ALA A 148 -14.39 -12.05 -16.20
N GLY A 149 -14.58 -11.17 -15.22
CA GLY A 149 -14.01 -11.31 -13.89
C GLY A 149 -12.55 -10.88 -13.76
N SER A 150 -11.85 -10.55 -14.85
CA SER A 150 -10.51 -9.94 -14.77
C SER A 150 -10.61 -8.54 -14.17
N ARG A 151 -9.71 -8.22 -13.24
CA ARG A 151 -9.76 -6.99 -12.43
C ARG A 151 -8.42 -6.30 -12.29
N TRP A 152 -8.46 -4.98 -12.27
CA TRP A 152 -7.31 -4.16 -11.85
C TRP A 152 -7.77 -3.08 -10.87
N ASN A 153 -7.16 -3.06 -9.69
CA ASN A 153 -7.36 -2.03 -8.67
C ASN A 153 -6.13 -1.11 -8.66
N ALA A 154 -6.29 0.16 -8.96
CA ALA A 154 -5.20 1.14 -9.00
C ALA A 154 -5.52 2.41 -8.21
N SER A 155 -4.48 3.13 -7.76
CA SER A 155 -4.65 4.47 -7.17
C SER A 155 -4.86 5.52 -8.25
N THR A 156 -3.76 5.95 -8.91
CA THR A 156 -3.77 6.88 -10.04
C THR A 156 -3.20 6.20 -11.27
N ILE A 157 -3.84 6.33 -12.43
CA ILE A 157 -3.31 5.85 -13.73
C ILE A 157 -3.07 7.03 -14.66
N THR A 158 -1.88 7.12 -15.23
CA THR A 158 -1.53 8.06 -16.31
C THR A 158 -1.26 7.30 -17.61
N THR A 159 -2.00 7.61 -18.67
CA THR A 159 -1.75 7.07 -20.03
C THR A 159 -1.04 8.12 -20.88
N GLY A 160 0.22 7.88 -21.25
CA GLY A 160 1.01 8.79 -22.08
C GLY A 160 1.64 9.90 -21.25
N THR A 161 2.60 9.53 -20.40
CA THR A 161 3.37 10.47 -19.57
C THR A 161 4.35 11.27 -20.42
N ALA A 162 4.99 10.63 -21.41
CA ALA A 162 5.85 11.30 -22.40
C ALA A 162 5.74 10.74 -23.82
N GLY A 163 5.50 9.43 -23.98
CA GLY A 163 5.18 8.79 -25.26
C GLY A 163 3.69 8.50 -25.43
N THR A 164 3.36 7.44 -26.17
CA THR A 164 1.98 7.01 -26.44
C THR A 164 1.54 5.92 -25.45
N GLY A 165 0.75 6.28 -24.44
CA GLY A 165 0.21 5.32 -23.49
C GLY A 165 -1.24 4.92 -23.80
N ILE A 166 -1.51 3.62 -23.85
CA ILE A 166 -2.83 3.06 -24.15
C ILE A 166 -3.29 2.19 -22.98
N LEU A 167 -4.54 2.39 -22.52
CA LEU A 167 -5.24 1.51 -21.61
C LEU A 167 -6.52 0.99 -22.28
N ASN A 168 -6.59 -0.32 -22.52
CA ASN A 168 -7.78 -1.01 -22.98
C ASN A 168 -8.44 -1.76 -21.81
N ILE A 169 -9.76 -1.65 -21.70
CA ILE A 169 -10.58 -2.38 -20.72
C ILE A 169 -11.70 -3.05 -21.50
N THR A 170 -11.70 -4.38 -21.61
CA THR A 170 -12.51 -5.10 -22.60
C THR A 170 -13.18 -6.36 -22.04
N ASP A 171 -14.17 -6.89 -22.77
CA ASP A 171 -14.68 -8.26 -22.66
C ASP A 171 -15.17 -8.66 -21.25
N GLY A 172 -15.91 -7.77 -20.59
CA GLY A 172 -16.44 -8.00 -19.24
C GLY A 172 -15.46 -7.77 -18.08
N ALA A 173 -14.27 -7.25 -18.36
CA ALA A 173 -13.30 -6.86 -17.33
C ALA A 173 -13.79 -5.67 -16.48
N THR A 174 -13.14 -5.45 -15.32
CA THR A 174 -13.41 -4.30 -14.45
C THR A 174 -12.13 -3.64 -13.94
N VAL A 175 -11.93 -2.36 -14.26
CA VAL A 175 -10.91 -1.53 -13.58
C VAL A 175 -11.56 -0.70 -12.48
N THR A 176 -10.93 -0.65 -11.31
CA THR A 176 -11.27 0.26 -10.22
C THR A 176 -10.12 1.25 -10.01
N VAL A 177 -10.43 2.55 -10.00
CA VAL A 177 -9.48 3.60 -9.61
C VAL A 177 -9.94 4.34 -8.37
N THR A 178 -9.04 4.57 -7.40
CA THR A 178 -9.36 5.22 -6.13
C THR A 178 -8.91 6.69 -6.04
N SER A 179 -8.10 7.18 -6.96
CA SER A 179 -7.60 8.58 -6.98
C SER A 179 -7.99 9.34 -8.26
N ARG A 180 -7.46 8.99 -9.44
CA ARG A 180 -7.77 9.66 -10.72
C ARG A 180 -7.26 8.84 -11.92
N ILE A 181 -7.87 9.01 -13.10
CA ILE A 181 -7.22 8.69 -14.37
C ILE A 181 -6.81 9.97 -15.08
N ILE A 182 -5.57 10.00 -15.58
CA ILE A 182 -4.97 11.12 -16.31
C ILE A 182 -4.67 10.61 -17.73
N VAL A 183 -5.49 11.02 -18.69
CA VAL A 183 -5.31 10.71 -20.11
C VAL A 183 -4.40 11.79 -20.70
N THR A 184 -3.13 11.44 -20.78
CA THR A 184 -1.94 12.26 -21.08
C THR A 184 -1.72 13.49 -20.18
N THR A 185 -0.49 14.01 -20.16
CA THR A 185 -0.10 15.16 -19.32
C THR A 185 -0.43 16.48 -20.03
N PRO A 186 -0.45 17.63 -19.33
CA PRO A 186 -0.69 18.92 -19.97
C PRO A 186 0.35 19.35 -21.01
N VAL A 187 1.56 18.77 -21.00
CA VAL A 187 2.70 19.23 -21.81
C VAL A 187 3.22 18.20 -22.81
N ASN A 188 3.20 16.91 -22.47
CA ASN A 188 3.83 15.83 -23.24
C ASN A 188 2.97 14.57 -23.30
N GLY A 189 3.24 13.75 -24.31
CA GLY A 189 2.61 12.45 -24.54
C GLY A 189 1.35 12.47 -25.39
N THR A 190 0.86 11.25 -25.65
CA THR A 190 -0.41 10.91 -26.30
C THR A 190 -1.08 9.85 -25.45
N GLY A 191 -2.35 10.03 -25.11
CA GLY A 191 -3.03 9.17 -24.14
C GLY A 191 -4.31 8.59 -24.71
N THR A 192 -4.55 7.29 -24.55
CA THR A 192 -5.83 6.69 -24.95
C THR A 192 -6.37 5.77 -23.87
N LEU A 193 -7.59 6.04 -23.43
CA LEU A 193 -8.40 5.12 -22.64
C LEU A 193 -9.51 4.55 -23.54
N LYS A 194 -9.56 3.23 -23.70
CA LYS A 194 -10.64 2.53 -24.41
C LYS A 194 -11.36 1.60 -23.46
N ILE A 195 -12.69 1.68 -23.41
CA ILE A 195 -13.53 0.76 -22.65
C ILE A 195 -14.56 0.20 -23.63
N SER A 196 -14.50 -1.12 -23.91
CA SER A 196 -15.44 -1.81 -24.80
C SER A 196 -16.08 -2.99 -24.07
N ASN A 197 -17.41 -3.08 -24.00
CA ASN A 197 -18.13 -4.19 -23.38
C ASN A 197 -17.69 -4.48 -21.91
N ALA A 198 -17.29 -3.45 -21.16
CA ALA A 198 -16.60 -3.58 -19.88
C ALA A 198 -16.93 -2.46 -18.88
N THR A 199 -16.42 -2.55 -17.64
CA THR A 199 -16.70 -1.59 -16.56
C THR A 199 -15.45 -0.83 -16.11
N LEU A 200 -15.58 0.50 -15.97
CA LEU A 200 -14.65 1.34 -15.20
C LEU A 200 -15.37 1.89 -13.96
N VAL A 201 -14.86 1.57 -12.77
CA VAL A 201 -15.31 2.11 -11.49
C VAL A 201 -14.36 3.21 -11.03
N ASN A 202 -14.78 4.46 -11.14
CA ASN A 202 -14.06 5.58 -10.53
C ASN A 202 -14.62 5.85 -9.13
N ARG A 203 -13.81 5.59 -8.11
CA ARG A 203 -14.00 6.11 -6.74
C ARG A 203 -13.21 7.40 -6.47
N GLY A 204 -12.36 7.81 -7.41
CA GLY A 204 -11.52 9.00 -7.30
C GLY A 204 -12.17 10.30 -7.79
N PHE A 205 -11.34 11.32 -7.97
CA PHE A 205 -11.71 12.66 -8.49
C PHE A 205 -12.19 12.67 -9.95
N GLY A 206 -12.24 11.53 -10.64
CA GLY A 206 -12.71 11.41 -12.03
C GLY A 206 -11.60 11.09 -13.03
N ILE A 207 -11.87 11.44 -14.29
CA ILE A 207 -10.93 11.31 -15.41
C ILE A 207 -10.57 12.72 -15.90
N THR A 208 -9.29 12.97 -16.14
CA THR A 208 -8.78 14.23 -16.70
C THR A 208 -8.11 13.95 -18.03
N VAL A 209 -8.43 14.73 -19.07
CA VAL A 209 -7.69 14.74 -20.34
C VAL A 209 -6.71 15.91 -20.29
N GLY A 210 -5.40 15.64 -20.35
CA GLY A 210 -4.38 16.66 -20.09
C GLY A 210 -4.12 17.60 -21.27
N ASN A 211 -4.06 17.07 -22.50
CA ASN A 211 -3.82 17.85 -23.71
C ASN A 211 -4.64 17.29 -24.90
N ALA A 212 -4.64 17.98 -26.04
CA ALA A 212 -5.44 17.65 -27.23
C ALA A 212 -5.12 16.29 -27.91
N ARG A 213 -4.05 15.59 -27.48
CA ARG A 213 -3.69 14.21 -27.89
C ARG A 213 -4.21 13.15 -26.91
N GLY A 214 -5.05 13.53 -25.95
CA GLY A 214 -5.72 12.61 -25.05
C GLY A 214 -7.12 12.24 -25.54
N GLN A 215 -7.44 10.96 -25.59
CA GLN A 215 -8.73 10.43 -26.05
C GLN A 215 -9.32 9.41 -25.06
N ILE A 216 -10.63 9.49 -24.84
CA ILE A 216 -11.41 8.50 -24.08
C ILE A 216 -12.52 7.97 -24.98
N ASN A 217 -12.56 6.66 -25.18
CA ASN A 217 -13.57 5.97 -25.99
C ASN A 217 -14.38 5.00 -25.12
N PHE A 218 -15.71 5.08 -25.22
CA PHE A 218 -16.67 4.20 -24.57
C PHE A 218 -17.51 3.48 -25.64
N ASP A 219 -17.58 2.16 -25.57
CA ASP A 219 -18.31 1.30 -26.50
C ASP A 219 -19.01 0.18 -25.72
N ASN A 220 -20.34 0.13 -25.71
CA ASN A 220 -21.13 -0.73 -24.81
C ASN A 220 -20.58 -0.77 -23.35
N ALA A 221 -20.14 0.38 -22.84
CA ALA A 221 -19.29 0.48 -21.66
C ALA A 221 -20.04 1.04 -20.44
N THR A 222 -19.75 0.51 -19.26
CA THR A 222 -20.29 1.03 -17.99
C THR A 222 -19.24 1.87 -17.26
N PHE A 223 -19.45 3.18 -17.19
CA PHE A 223 -18.75 4.03 -16.23
C PHE A 223 -19.55 4.11 -14.92
N ARG A 224 -18.90 3.79 -13.79
CA ARG A 224 -19.48 3.91 -12.44
C ARG A 224 -18.70 4.92 -11.63
N ALA A 225 -19.23 6.13 -11.48
CA ALA A 225 -18.81 7.02 -10.41
C ALA A 225 -19.35 6.47 -9.08
N ALA A 226 -18.48 6.31 -8.08
CA ALA A 226 -18.84 5.78 -6.77
C ALA A 226 -18.15 6.58 -5.66
N ILE A 227 -18.75 6.61 -4.47
CA ILE A 227 -18.19 7.30 -3.31
C ILE A 227 -16.98 6.52 -2.76
N ASN A 228 -15.91 7.23 -2.38
CA ASN A 228 -14.67 6.64 -1.87
C ASN A 228 -14.66 6.42 -0.35
N THR A 229 -15.53 7.10 0.40
CA THR A 229 -15.61 6.92 1.85
C THR A 229 -16.20 5.55 2.18
N PRO A 230 -15.68 4.83 3.20
CA PRO A 230 -16.37 3.67 3.73
C PRO A 230 -17.75 4.13 4.22
N ALA A 231 -18.79 3.36 3.90
CA ALA A 231 -20.15 3.70 4.29
C ALA A 231 -20.26 3.68 5.82
N SER A 232 -20.34 4.87 6.43
CA SER A 232 -20.65 5.02 7.85
C SER A 232 -22.09 4.58 8.08
N ARG A 233 -22.27 3.27 8.32
CA ARG A 233 -23.53 2.68 8.77
C ARG A 233 -23.83 3.20 10.17
N ALA A 234 -24.38 4.41 10.22
CA ALA A 234 -24.98 4.98 11.40
C ALA A 234 -26.22 4.13 11.74
N GLU A 235 -26.01 3.08 12.53
CA GLU A 235 -27.09 2.48 13.30
C GLU A 235 -27.62 3.55 14.24
N ARG A 236 -28.64 4.25 13.76
CA ARG A 236 -29.56 5.03 14.59
C ARG A 236 -30.01 4.09 15.72
N PRO A 237 -29.59 4.31 16.98
CA PRO A 237 -29.90 3.40 18.05
C PRO A 237 -31.42 3.25 18.16
N PRO A 238 -31.92 2.05 18.53
CA PRO A 238 -33.36 1.84 18.68
C PRO A 238 -33.92 2.87 19.65
N ARG A 239 -35.02 3.53 19.27
CA ARG A 239 -35.71 4.46 20.17
C ARG A 239 -36.21 3.66 21.36
N THR A 240 -35.58 3.84 22.51
CA THR A 240 -36.10 3.42 23.81
C THR A 240 -37.38 4.22 24.08
N THR A 241 -38.52 3.63 23.74
CA THR A 241 -39.80 4.12 24.24
C THR A 241 -39.83 3.87 25.74
N SER A 242 -39.58 4.92 26.53
CA SER A 242 -39.81 4.86 27.97
C SER A 242 -41.25 4.41 28.20
N PRO A 243 -41.51 3.41 29.06
CA PRO A 243 -42.87 3.19 29.52
C PRO A 243 -43.37 4.47 30.18
N ARG A 244 -44.65 4.74 29.99
CA ARG A 244 -45.38 5.76 30.75
C ARG A 244 -45.55 5.19 32.17
N ALA A 245 -45.20 5.95 33.18
CA ALA A 245 -45.67 5.67 34.53
C ALA A 245 -47.11 6.15 34.63
N ASP A 246 -47.98 5.29 35.16
CA ASP A 246 -49.35 5.62 35.58
C ASP A 246 -49.35 6.06 37.06
#